data_AF-A0AA43KEZ3-F1
#
_entry.id   AF-A0AA43KEZ3-F1
#
_cell.length_a   1.000
_cell.length_b   1.000
_cell.length_c   1.000
_cell.angle_alpha   90.00
_cell.angle_beta   90.00
_cell.angle_gamma   90.00
#
_symmetry.space_group_name_H-M   'P 1'
#
loop_
_entity.id
_entity.type
_entity.pdbx_description
1 polymer ?
#
loop_
_entity_poly.entity_id
_entity_poly.type
_entity_poly.pdbx_seq_one_letter_code
_entity_poly.pdbx_strand_id
1 'polypeptide(L)'
;MGILWEQIADISPYVIVPEFEFEIKIKGIDIIILAEETVQFAQLKTLKGTLTGSQNNRAKKELSIHDNPLFVSAFDLGDWTFNNPKINRIAGKNFWNNIYINYDIFEAHVRTLLQTIDKAFAELATK
;
A
#
# COMPACT_ATOMS: atom_id res chain seq x y z
N MET A 1 5.26 -6.56 -6.53
CA MET A 1 5.54 -5.17 -6.11
C MET A 1 5.09 -4.85 -4.69
N GLY A 2 4.30 -5.68 -3.98
CA GLY A 2 3.85 -5.37 -2.60
C GLY A 2 4.98 -4.97 -1.65
N ILE A 3 6.01 -5.82 -1.55
CA ILE A 3 7.21 -5.60 -0.74
C ILE A 3 7.89 -4.26 -1.04
N LEU A 4 7.96 -3.82 -2.30
CA LEU A 4 8.57 -2.52 -2.63
C LEU A 4 7.81 -1.37 -1.96
N TRP A 5 6.48 -1.41 -1.97
CA TRP A 5 5.66 -0.36 -1.38
C TRP A 5 5.75 -0.36 0.14
N GLU A 6 5.86 -1.54 0.74
CA GLU A 6 6.14 -1.70 2.18
C GLU A 6 7.50 -1.07 2.51
N GLN A 7 8.56 -1.40 1.78
CA GLN A 7 9.91 -0.83 1.98
C GLN A 7 9.95 0.70 1.81
N ILE A 8 9.21 1.24 0.86
CA ILE A 8 9.15 2.70 0.67
C ILE A 8 8.35 3.36 1.80
N ALA A 9 7.25 2.74 2.24
CA ALA A 9 6.46 3.27 3.35
C ALA A 9 7.26 3.27 4.66
N ASP A 10 8.08 2.24 4.89
CA ASP A 10 8.95 2.04 6.06
C ASP A 10 10.06 3.12 6.20
N ILE A 11 10.32 3.91 5.16
CA ILE A 11 11.19 5.10 5.25
C ILE A 11 10.58 6.15 6.19
N SER A 12 9.25 6.18 6.31
CA SER A 12 8.56 7.08 7.22
C SER A 12 8.75 6.65 8.67
N PRO A 13 9.16 7.55 9.59
CA PRO A 13 9.26 7.22 11.01
C PRO A 13 7.88 6.96 11.67
N TYR A 14 6.79 7.14 10.93
CA TYR A 14 5.42 6.89 11.37
C TYR A 14 4.88 5.54 10.89
N VAL A 15 5.69 4.76 10.19
CA VAL A 15 5.33 3.45 9.66
C VAL A 15 6.27 2.41 10.25
N ILE A 16 5.72 1.24 10.56
CA ILE A 16 6.47 0.04 10.86
C ILE A 16 5.97 -1.06 9.95
N VAL A 17 6.88 -1.77 9.28
CA VAL A 17 6.60 -3.06 8.66
C VAL A 17 6.94 -4.16 9.68
N PRO A 18 5.95 -4.85 10.29
CA PRO A 18 6.21 -5.83 11.35
C PRO A 18 7.13 -6.98 10.93
N GLU A 19 7.05 -7.37 9.65
CA GLU A 19 7.87 -8.44 9.08
C GLU A 19 9.34 -8.01 8.93
N PHE A 20 9.64 -6.72 8.74
CA PHE A 20 11.01 -6.21 8.63
C PHE A 20 11.61 -5.89 9.99
N GLU A 21 10.83 -5.25 10.87
CA GLU A 21 11.33 -4.79 12.17
C GLU A 21 11.42 -5.90 13.22
N PHE A 22 10.48 -6.85 13.19
CA PHE A 22 10.34 -7.85 14.25
C PHE A 22 10.39 -9.30 13.75
N GLU A 23 10.51 -9.52 12.45
CA GLU A 23 10.41 -10.84 11.82
C GLU A 23 9.08 -11.56 12.16
N ILE A 24 8.02 -10.79 12.47
CA ILE A 24 6.71 -11.31 12.86
C ILE A 24 5.69 -11.00 11.77
N LYS A 25 4.96 -12.04 11.36
CA LYS A 25 3.82 -11.88 10.46
C LYS A 25 2.52 -11.70 11.23
N ILE A 26 1.95 -10.50 11.18
CA ILE A 26 0.62 -10.22 11.73
C ILE A 26 -0.43 -10.51 10.64
N LYS A 27 -1.45 -11.30 10.99
CA LYS A 27 -2.42 -11.77 10.01
C LYS A 27 -3.19 -10.60 9.38
N GLY A 28 -3.05 -10.44 8.06
CA GLY A 28 -3.78 -9.43 7.28
C GLY A 28 -3.17 -8.03 7.34
N ILE A 29 -2.04 -7.85 8.02
CA ILE A 29 -1.38 -6.56 8.19
C ILE A 29 -0.06 -6.57 7.43
N ASP A 30 0.08 -5.60 6.52
CA ASP A 30 1.30 -5.37 5.78
C ASP A 30 2.12 -4.26 6.48
N ILE A 31 1.46 -3.20 6.99
CA ILE A 31 2.09 -2.08 7.70
C ILE A 31 1.28 -1.63 8.92
N ILE A 32 1.95 -1.06 9.92
CA ILE A 32 1.35 -0.37 11.06
C ILE A 32 1.67 1.12 10.92
N ILE A 33 0.68 1.98 11.11
CA ILE A 33 0.80 3.43 10.95
C ILE A 33 0.46 4.12 12.26
N LEU A 34 1.29 5.06 12.69
CA LEU A 34 0.98 6.01 13.76
C LEU A 34 0.52 7.34 13.14
N ALA A 35 -0.78 7.62 13.18
CA ALA A 35 -1.36 8.86 12.68
C ALA A 35 -2.31 9.46 13.73
N GLU A 36 -2.17 10.76 14.01
CA GLU A 36 -3.02 11.47 14.97
C GLU A 36 -3.12 10.76 16.33
N GLU A 37 -1.98 10.32 16.87
CA GLU A 37 -1.87 9.55 18.13
C GLU A 37 -2.60 8.20 18.14
N THR A 38 -3.11 7.76 16.98
CA THR A 38 -3.83 6.50 16.81
C THR A 38 -2.99 5.51 16.02
N VAL A 39 -2.88 4.29 16.55
CA VAL A 39 -2.26 3.16 15.84
C VAL A 39 -3.29 2.55 14.89
N GLN A 40 -2.95 2.52 13.60
CA GLN A 40 -3.77 1.94 12.53
C GLN A 40 -3.09 0.68 11.99
N PHE A 41 -3.87 -0.38 11.84
CA PHE A 41 -3.40 -1.65 11.31
C PHE A 41 -3.82 -1.77 9.86
N ALA A 42 -2.85 -1.76 8.94
CA ALA A 42 -3.13 -1.55 7.53
C ALA A 42 -2.72 -2.72 6.64
N GLN A 43 -3.56 -2.99 5.66
CA GLN A 43 -3.20 -3.81 4.50
C GLN A 43 -2.88 -2.90 3.31
N LEU A 44 -1.73 -3.08 2.69
CA LEU A 44 -1.23 -2.27 1.59
C LEU A 44 -1.34 -3.03 0.26
N LYS A 45 -1.95 -2.39 -0.73
CA LYS A 45 -2.05 -2.91 -2.11
C LYS A 45 -1.59 -1.85 -3.10
N THR A 46 -1.22 -2.28 -4.30
CA THR A 46 -0.74 -1.35 -5.33
C THR A 46 -1.89 -0.49 -5.88
N LEU A 47 -3.01 -1.11 -6.21
CA LEU A 47 -4.16 -0.44 -6.84
C LEU A 47 -5.47 -0.71 -6.08
N LYS A 48 -6.44 0.21 -6.21
CA LYS A 48 -7.77 0.12 -5.61
C LYS A 48 -8.54 -1.15 -6.01
N GLY A 49 -8.32 -1.62 -7.24
CA GLY A 49 -8.96 -2.79 -7.83
C GLY A 49 -8.23 -4.12 -7.61
N THR A 50 -7.21 -4.17 -6.75
CA THR A 50 -6.34 -5.35 -6.60
C THR A 50 -7.08 -6.59 -6.09
N LEU A 51 -8.09 -6.43 -5.23
CA LEU A 51 -8.80 -7.57 -4.64
C LEU A 51 -10.01 -7.98 -5.49
N THR A 52 -10.06 -9.25 -5.89
CA THR A 52 -11.20 -9.83 -6.61
C THR A 52 -11.73 -11.08 -5.90
N GLY A 53 -13.04 -11.32 -6.00
CA GLY A 53 -13.70 -12.53 -5.50
C GLY A 53 -13.36 -12.88 -4.04
N SER A 54 -12.82 -14.09 -3.83
CA SER A 54 -12.51 -14.65 -2.51
C SER A 54 -11.49 -13.84 -1.71
N GLN A 55 -10.59 -13.11 -2.38
CA GLN A 55 -9.56 -12.30 -1.72
C GLN A 55 -10.16 -11.14 -0.94
N ASN A 56 -11.28 -10.58 -1.43
CA ASN A 56 -11.97 -9.48 -0.77
C ASN A 56 -12.59 -9.93 0.56
N ASN A 57 -13.29 -11.06 0.56
CA ASN A 57 -13.89 -11.62 1.78
C ASN A 57 -12.83 -11.99 2.82
N ARG A 58 -11.69 -12.52 2.37
CA ARG A 58 -10.54 -12.82 3.22
C ARG A 58 -9.97 -11.55 3.85
N ALA A 59 -9.65 -10.53 3.06
CA ALA A 59 -9.12 -9.27 3.55
C ALA A 59 -10.06 -8.62 4.58
N LYS A 60 -11.37 -8.64 4.34
CA LYS A 60 -12.37 -8.16 5.32
C LYS A 60 -12.28 -8.91 6.63
N LYS A 61 -12.27 -10.25 6.59
CA LYS A 61 -12.20 -11.09 7.79
C LYS A 61 -10.91 -10.88 8.56
N GLU A 62 -9.78 -10.76 7.85
CA GLU A 62 -8.47 -10.59 8.46
C GLU A 62 -8.27 -9.20 9.06
N LEU A 63 -8.72 -8.13 8.40
CA LEU A 63 -8.62 -6.77 8.93
C LEU A 63 -9.60 -6.51 10.07
N SER A 64 -10.79 -7.13 10.07
CA SER A 64 -11.83 -6.85 11.09
C SER A 64 -11.49 -7.32 12.51
N ILE A 65 -10.39 -8.05 12.72
CA ILE A 65 -9.95 -8.49 14.05
C ILE A 65 -9.02 -7.49 14.74
N HIS A 66 -8.56 -6.47 14.01
CA HIS A 66 -7.63 -5.46 14.51
C HIS A 66 -8.36 -4.17 14.83
N ASP A 67 -7.83 -3.43 15.80
CA ASP A 67 -8.31 -2.08 16.11
C ASP A 67 -7.92 -1.12 14.98
N ASN A 68 -8.75 -0.09 14.73
CA ASN A 68 -8.51 0.92 13.69
C ASN A 68 -8.02 0.36 12.33
N PRO A 69 -8.74 -0.61 11.73
CA PRO A 69 -8.28 -1.27 10.52
C PRO A 69 -8.34 -0.33 9.33
N LEU A 70 -7.31 -0.40 8.48
CA LEU A 70 -7.18 0.45 7.31
C LEU A 70 -6.84 -0.38 6.06
N PHE A 71 -7.49 -0.07 4.96
CA PHE A 71 -7.16 -0.66 3.67
C PHE A 71 -6.55 0.41 2.76
N VAL A 72 -5.32 0.18 2.32
CA VAL A 72 -4.48 1.17 1.65
C VAL A 72 -4.21 0.78 0.21
N SER A 73 -4.31 1.74 -0.70
CA SER A 73 -3.81 1.63 -2.07
C SER A 73 -2.66 2.61 -2.30
N ALA A 74 -1.49 2.12 -2.71
CA ALA A 74 -0.32 2.94 -3.00
C ALA A 74 -0.61 4.00 -4.08
N PHE A 75 -1.42 3.66 -5.08
CA PHE A 75 -1.83 4.60 -6.13
C PHE A 75 -3.33 4.85 -6.11
N ASP A 76 -3.71 6.08 -6.45
CA ASP A 76 -5.11 6.45 -6.68
C ASP A 76 -5.47 6.23 -8.16
N LEU A 77 -5.62 4.95 -8.53
CA LEU A 77 -5.95 4.53 -9.89
C LEU A 77 -7.04 3.45 -9.87
N GLY A 78 -8.00 3.59 -10.78
CA GLY A 78 -9.16 2.70 -10.91
C GLY A 78 -10.17 2.83 -9.77
N ASP A 79 -11.16 1.94 -9.77
CA ASP A 79 -12.20 1.91 -8.75
C ASP A 79 -11.89 0.92 -7.62
N TRP A 80 -12.43 1.22 -6.44
CA TRP A 80 -12.31 0.32 -5.30
C TRP A 80 -13.14 -0.95 -5.48
N THR A 81 -12.47 -2.09 -5.45
CA THR A 81 -13.16 -3.39 -5.35
C THR A 81 -13.35 -3.82 -3.90
N PHE A 82 -12.45 -3.41 -2.99
CA PHE A 82 -12.62 -3.61 -1.55
C PHE A 82 -13.60 -2.60 -0.98
N ASN A 83 -14.64 -3.03 -0.26
CA ASN A 83 -15.59 -2.14 0.42
C ASN A 83 -16.12 -2.78 1.70
N ASN A 84 -16.01 -2.10 2.84
CA ASN A 84 -16.51 -2.55 4.13
C ASN A 84 -16.88 -1.31 4.98
N PRO A 85 -18.08 -1.24 5.58
CA PRO A 85 -18.52 -0.07 6.35
C PRO A 85 -17.70 0.20 7.63
N LYS A 86 -16.93 -0.77 8.12
CA LYS A 86 -16.13 -0.66 9.35
C LYS A 86 -14.62 -0.51 9.11
N ILE A 87 -14.18 -0.61 7.86
CA ILE A 87 -12.75 -0.54 7.50
C ILE A 87 -12.56 0.62 6.54
N ASN A 88 -11.83 1.63 7.00
CA ASN A 88 -11.56 2.81 6.20
C ASN A 88 -10.64 2.46 5.02
N ARG A 89 -10.74 3.27 3.95
CA ARG A 89 -9.91 3.13 2.76
C ARG A 89 -9.21 4.43 2.45
N ILE A 90 -7.95 4.36 2.07
CA ILE A 90 -7.14 5.52 1.68
C ILE A 90 -6.26 5.16 0.49
N ALA A 91 -6.03 6.11 -0.42
CA ALA A 91 -5.27 5.86 -1.64
C ALA A 91 -4.36 7.03 -2.02
N GLY A 92 -3.28 6.70 -2.74
CA GLY A 92 -2.42 7.67 -3.42
C GLY A 92 -1.98 8.80 -2.50
N LYS A 93 -2.14 10.04 -2.96
CA LYS A 93 -1.71 11.24 -2.24
C LYS A 93 -2.15 11.28 -0.77
N ASN A 94 -3.38 10.87 -0.49
CA ASN A 94 -3.90 10.86 0.89
C ASN A 94 -3.12 9.89 1.77
N PHE A 95 -2.80 8.69 1.27
CA PHE A 95 -2.02 7.70 2.02
C PHE A 95 -0.61 8.19 2.27
N TRP A 96 0.11 8.58 1.22
CA TRP A 96 1.51 8.98 1.35
C TRP A 96 1.68 10.22 2.22
N ASN A 97 0.77 11.21 2.09
CA ASN A 97 0.78 12.37 2.98
C ASN A 97 0.46 12.01 4.43
N ASN A 98 -0.41 11.02 4.68
CA ASN A 98 -0.72 10.53 6.03
C ASN A 98 0.50 9.93 6.75
N ILE A 99 1.49 9.47 5.98
CA ILE A 99 2.78 8.98 6.49
C ILE A 99 3.92 9.95 6.18
N TYR A 100 3.61 11.23 5.94
CA TYR A 100 4.58 12.31 5.72
C TYR A 100 5.55 12.10 4.54
N ILE A 101 5.15 11.31 3.55
CA ILE A 101 5.88 11.14 2.29
C ILE A 101 5.23 12.03 1.21
N ASN A 102 6.03 12.87 0.56
CA ASN A 102 5.56 13.71 -0.54
C ASN A 102 5.21 12.85 -1.76
N TYR A 103 3.90 12.68 -2.00
CA TYR A 103 3.40 11.86 -3.08
C TYR A 103 3.85 12.30 -4.47
N ASP A 104 3.95 13.60 -4.72
CA ASP A 104 4.26 14.12 -6.06
C ASP A 104 5.70 13.74 -6.45
N ILE A 105 6.63 13.74 -5.47
CA ILE A 105 8.00 13.25 -5.66
C ILE A 105 8.01 11.73 -5.90
N PHE A 106 7.30 10.99 -5.06
CA PHE A 106 7.18 9.53 -5.17
C PHE A 106 6.63 9.10 -6.54
N GLU A 107 5.51 9.69 -6.97
CA GLU A 107 4.86 9.35 -8.23
C GLU A 107 5.78 9.65 -9.43
N ALA A 108 6.47 10.80 -9.41
CA ALA A 108 7.41 11.17 -10.47
C ALA A 108 8.56 10.16 -10.60
N HIS A 109 9.12 9.70 -9.48
CA HIS A 109 10.20 8.71 -9.48
C HIS A 109 9.73 7.35 -9.98
N VAL A 110 8.57 6.86 -9.51
CA VAL A 110 7.99 5.59 -9.97
C VAL A 110 7.71 5.64 -11.48
N ARG A 111 7.10 6.74 -11.96
CA ARG A 111 6.81 6.93 -13.38
C ARG A 111 8.08 6.90 -14.22
N THR A 112 9.11 7.63 -13.80
CA THR A 112 10.41 7.68 -14.50
C THR A 112 11.06 6.30 -14.56
N LEU A 113 11.04 5.56 -13.45
CA LEU A 113 11.56 4.19 -13.38
C LEU A 113 10.85 3.28 -14.38
N LEU A 114 9.52 3.26 -14.37
CA LEU A 114 8.72 2.39 -15.25
C LEU A 114 8.95 2.74 -16.73
N GLN A 115 8.94 4.02 -17.08
CA GLN A 115 9.19 4.47 -18.46
C GLN A 115 10.61 4.12 -18.95
N THR A 116 11.59 4.20 -18.06
CA THR A 116 12.98 3.84 -18.39
C THR A 116 13.11 2.34 -18.66
N ILE A 117 12.48 1.51 -17.83
CA ILE A 117 12.46 0.05 -18.02
C ILE A 117 11.73 -0.31 -19.33
N ASP A 118 10.56 0.27 -19.58
CA ASP A 118 9.78 0.01 -20.79
C ASP A 118 10.57 0.34 -22.06
N LYS A 119 11.25 1.50 -22.07
CA LYS A 119 12.10 1.91 -23.20
C LYS A 119 13.26 0.93 -23.42
N ALA A 120 13.98 0.59 -22.36
CA ALA A 120 15.09 -0.35 -22.44
C ALA A 120 14.63 -1.73 -22.96
N PHE A 121 13.46 -2.19 -22.55
CA PHE A 121 12.88 -3.45 -23.03
C PHE A 121 12.48 -3.39 -24.52
N ALA A 122 11.85 -2.29 -24.96
CA ALA A 122 11.48 -2.10 -26.37
C ALA A 122 12.71 -2.08 -27.30
N GLU A 123 13.81 -1.46 -26.87
CA GLU A 123 15.08 -1.44 -27.60
C GLU A 123 15.71 -2.83 -27.72
N LEU A 124 15.53 -3.70 -26.72
CA LEU A 124 15.98 -5.10 -26.79
C LEU A 124 15.08 -5.95 -27.68
N ALA A 125 13.77 -5.74 -27.66
CA ALA A 125 12.80 -6.51 -28.44
C ALA A 125 12.81 -6.20 -29.95
N THR A 126 13.51 -5.13 -30.35
CA THR A 126 13.67 -4.72 -31.76
C THR A 126 15.00 -5.18 -32.38
N LYS A 127 15.85 -5.86 -31.61
CA LYS A 127 17.06 -6.56 -32.07
C LYS A 127 16.77 -8.04 -32.33
#